data_AF-A0A8T1S574-F1
#
_entry.id   AF-A0A8T1S574-F1
#
_cell.length_a   1.000
_cell.length_b   1.000
_cell.length_c   1.000
_cell.angle_alpha   90.00
_cell.angle_beta   90.00
_cell.angle_gamma   90.00
#
_symmetry.space_group_name_H-M   'P 1'
#
loop_
_entity.id
_entity.type
_entity.pdbx_description
1 polymer ?
#
loop_
_entity_poly.entity_id
_entity_poly.type
_entity_poly.pdbx_seq_one_letter_code
_entity_poly.pdbx_strand_id
1 'polypeptide(L)'
;KKIQTHLMSLKKEREKLQEIKVTDTQRSWEHLKQTEAERQKIISEFEQLHQFLREQERLLLARLEELDKETVKMQDENVTKLSEEISRLSDLISEIEKKCQQPISEFLQDIKSTWSRYVAHSHSPSQYWKGIGCWGSDFEGYLDT
;
A
#
# COMPACT_ATOMS: atom_id res chain seq x y z
N LYS A 1 -87.33 -21.88 28.26
CA LYS A 1 -86.20 -21.38 29.10
C LYS A 1 -84.82 -21.82 28.60
N LYS A 2 -84.55 -23.11 28.33
CA LYS A 2 -83.21 -23.63 27.93
C LYS A 2 -82.59 -23.00 26.66
N ILE A 3 -83.41 -22.77 25.63
CA ILE A 3 -82.98 -22.17 24.35
C ILE A 3 -82.44 -20.74 24.54
N GLN A 4 -83.10 -19.95 25.38
CA GLN A 4 -82.72 -18.57 25.63
C GLN A 4 -81.37 -18.45 26.34
N THR A 5 -81.07 -19.37 27.28
CA THR A 5 -79.77 -19.45 27.94
C THR A 5 -78.65 -19.81 26.97
N HIS A 6 -78.90 -20.78 26.07
CA HIS A 6 -77.95 -21.14 25.01
C HIS A 6 -77.67 -19.97 24.05
N LEU A 7 -78.72 -19.26 23.64
CA LEU A 7 -78.57 -18.09 22.77
C LEU A 7 -77.68 -17.00 23.41
N MET A 8 -77.87 -16.74 24.71
CA MET A 8 -77.03 -15.78 25.44
C MET A 8 -75.57 -16.22 25.54
N SER A 9 -75.32 -17.53 25.74
CA SER A 9 -73.96 -18.09 25.74
C SER A 9 -73.27 -17.88 24.39
N LEU A 10 -73.97 -18.18 23.28
CA LEU A 10 -73.42 -18.03 21.93
C LEU A 10 -73.12 -16.56 21.58
N LYS A 11 -73.95 -15.62 22.04
CA LYS A 11 -73.68 -14.17 21.87
C LYS A 11 -72.40 -13.75 22.59
N LYS A 12 -72.25 -14.18 23.85
CA LYS A 12 -71.05 -13.89 24.66
C LYS A 12 -69.78 -14.50 24.07
N GLU A 13 -69.87 -15.71 23.52
CA GLU A 13 -68.74 -16.37 22.86
C GLU A 13 -68.35 -15.64 21.57
N ARG A 14 -69.33 -15.20 20.76
CA ARG A 14 -69.06 -14.37 19.58
C ARG A 14 -68.35 -13.07 19.93
N GLU A 15 -68.80 -12.35 20.96
CA GLU A 15 -68.19 -11.09 21.41
C GLU A 15 -66.72 -11.31 21.81
N LYS A 16 -66.43 -12.38 22.56
CA LYS A 16 -65.05 -12.76 22.91
C LYS A 16 -64.19 -13.04 21.68
N LEU A 17 -64.72 -13.80 20.71
CA LEU A 17 -64.00 -14.10 19.48
C LEU A 17 -63.74 -12.84 18.65
N GLN A 18 -64.65 -11.86 18.67
CA GLN A 18 -64.46 -10.58 18.00
C GLN A 18 -63.35 -9.75 18.66
N GLU A 19 -63.30 -9.70 19.99
CA GLU A 19 -62.24 -9.01 20.73
C GLU A 19 -60.86 -9.63 20.48
N ILE A 20 -60.77 -10.97 20.52
CA ILE A 20 -59.54 -11.71 20.19
C ILE A 20 -59.11 -11.40 18.76
N LYS A 21 -60.04 -11.45 17.78
CA LYS A 21 -59.73 -11.16 16.37
C LYS A 21 -59.13 -9.76 16.18
N VAL A 22 -59.70 -8.74 16.82
CA VAL A 22 -59.19 -7.36 16.73
C VAL A 22 -57.79 -7.28 17.34
N THR A 23 -57.61 -7.87 18.52
CA THR A 23 -56.32 -7.86 19.23
C THR A 23 -55.23 -8.59 18.43
N ASP A 24 -55.52 -9.77 17.89
CA ASP A 24 -54.56 -10.53 17.09
C ASP A 24 -54.19 -9.80 15.80
N THR A 25 -55.17 -9.16 15.14
CA THR A 25 -54.92 -8.36 13.94
C THR A 25 -54.00 -7.18 14.25
N GLN A 26 -54.25 -6.47 15.36
CA GLN A 26 -53.42 -5.34 15.80
C GLN A 26 -51.99 -5.80 16.11
N ARG A 27 -51.82 -6.88 16.87
CA ARG A 27 -50.50 -7.45 17.19
C ARG A 27 -49.72 -7.86 15.94
N SER A 28 -50.40 -8.50 14.98
CA SER A 28 -49.77 -8.88 13.72
C SER A 28 -49.27 -7.65 12.95
N TRP A 29 -50.08 -6.58 12.91
CA TRP A 29 -49.67 -5.30 12.30
C TRP A 29 -48.46 -4.66 12.99
N GLU A 30 -48.41 -4.68 14.31
CA GLU A 30 -47.27 -4.17 15.08
C GLU A 30 -45.99 -4.96 14.79
N HIS A 31 -46.08 -6.30 14.74
CA HIS A 31 -44.95 -7.15 14.37
C HIS A 31 -44.45 -6.90 12.94
N LEU A 32 -45.35 -6.70 11.98
CA LEU A 32 -45.00 -6.35 10.61
C LEU A 32 -44.28 -5.00 10.56
N LYS A 33 -44.79 -3.99 11.27
CA LYS A 33 -44.17 -2.66 11.37
C LYS A 33 -42.76 -2.74 11.96
N GLN A 34 -42.58 -3.52 13.03
CA GLN A 34 -41.28 -3.70 13.66
C GLN A 34 -40.28 -4.40 12.73
N THR A 35 -40.74 -5.44 12.03
CA THR A 35 -39.90 -6.18 11.09
C THR A 35 -39.45 -5.31 9.92
N GLU A 36 -40.34 -4.46 9.41
CA GLU A 36 -39.98 -3.51 8.36
C GLU A 36 -39.00 -2.44 8.84
N ALA A 37 -39.14 -1.94 10.07
CA ALA A 37 -38.18 -1.01 10.65
C ALA A 37 -36.78 -1.62 10.78
N GLU A 38 -36.68 -2.86 11.26
CA GLU A 38 -35.39 -3.57 11.32
C GLU A 38 -34.81 -3.84 9.92
N ARG A 39 -35.65 -4.16 8.92
CA ARG A 39 -35.20 -4.31 7.53
C ARG A 39 -34.53 -3.02 7.02
N GLN A 40 -35.19 -1.88 7.23
CA GLN A 40 -34.65 -0.59 6.79
C GLN A 40 -33.36 -0.22 7.54
N LYS A 41 -33.29 -0.53 8.84
CA LYS A 41 -32.09 -0.35 9.64
C LYS A 41 -30.92 -1.16 9.11
N ILE A 42 -31.12 -2.45 8.82
CA ILE A 42 -30.09 -3.32 8.24
C ILE A 42 -29.60 -2.75 6.90
N ILE A 43 -30.51 -2.34 6.01
CA ILE A 43 -30.13 -1.73 4.72
C ILE A 43 -29.25 -0.51 4.94
N SER A 44 -29.66 0.41 5.83
CA SER A 44 -28.90 1.63 6.11
C SER A 44 -27.52 1.35 6.71
N GLU A 45 -27.40 0.39 7.63
CA GLU A 45 -26.12 0.04 8.25
C GLU A 45 -25.15 -0.55 7.22
N PHE A 46 -25.65 -1.40 6.32
CA PHE A 46 -24.84 -1.97 5.24
C PHE A 46 -24.44 -0.93 4.20
N GLU A 47 -25.31 0.03 3.85
CA GLU A 47 -24.95 1.13 2.96
C GLU A 47 -23.81 1.98 3.53
N GLN A 48 -23.85 2.30 4.82
CA GLN A 48 -22.77 3.02 5.51
C GLN A 48 -21.47 2.20 5.51
N LEU A 49 -21.55 0.90 5.79
CA LEU A 49 -20.39 0.02 5.75
C LEU A 49 -19.77 -0.05 4.35
N HIS A 50 -20.60 -0.16 3.31
CA HIS A 50 -20.11 -0.15 1.93
C HIS A 50 -19.46 1.19 1.54
N GLN A 51 -19.99 2.31 2.00
CA GLN A 51 -19.35 3.63 1.80
C GLN A 51 -18.00 3.71 2.50
N PHE A 52 -17.92 3.25 3.75
CA PHE A 52 -16.68 3.21 4.50
C PHE A 52 -15.62 2.35 3.79
N LEU A 53 -15.99 1.15 3.34
CA LEU A 53 -15.06 0.26 2.64
C LEU A 53 -14.54 0.86 1.34
N ARG A 54 -15.39 1.52 0.54
CA ARG A 54 -14.97 2.22 -0.68
C ARG A 54 -13.96 3.32 -0.39
N GLU A 55 -14.17 4.08 0.68
CA GLU A 55 -13.24 5.15 1.06
C GLU A 55 -11.91 4.57 1.55
N GLN A 56 -11.93 3.50 2.34
CA GLN A 56 -10.70 2.81 2.76
C GLN A 56 -9.92 2.26 1.57
N GLU A 57 -10.60 1.62 0.62
CA GLU A 57 -9.98 1.12 -0.62
C GLU A 57 -9.31 2.26 -1.40
N ARG A 58 -10.02 3.38 -1.59
CA ARG A 58 -9.49 4.57 -2.28
C ARG A 58 -8.23 5.12 -1.60
N LEU A 59 -8.23 5.20 -0.27
CA LEU A 59 -7.07 5.69 0.49
C LEU A 59 -5.86 4.76 0.39
N LEU A 60 -6.10 3.44 0.45
CA LEU A 60 -5.03 2.45 0.32
C LEU A 60 -4.42 2.46 -1.08
N LEU A 61 -5.25 2.57 -2.13
CA LEU A 61 -4.78 2.69 -3.51
C LEU A 61 -3.96 3.97 -3.72
N ALA A 62 -4.41 5.11 -3.19
CA ALA A 62 -3.66 6.36 -3.27
C ALA A 62 -2.28 6.26 -2.57
N ARG A 63 -2.21 5.54 -1.45
CA ARG A 63 -0.94 5.29 -0.75
C ARG A 63 0.01 4.40 -1.56
N LEU A 64 -0.51 3.39 -2.25
CA LEU A 64 0.29 2.56 -3.16
C LEU A 64 0.83 3.38 -4.33
N GLU A 65 0.00 4.24 -4.92
CA GLU A 65 0.42 5.11 -6.02
C GLU A 65 1.56 6.05 -5.60
N GLU A 66 1.52 6.59 -4.37
CA GLU A 66 2.62 7.42 -3.85
C GLU A 66 3.90 6.61 -3.64
N LEU A 67 3.80 5.38 -3.12
CA LEU A 67 4.96 4.51 -2.94
C LEU A 67 5.60 4.12 -4.28
N ASP A 68 4.78 3.87 -5.32
CA ASP A 68 5.27 3.62 -6.67
C ASP A 68 6.04 4.83 -7.22
N LYS A 69 5.52 6.05 -7.02
CA LYS A 69 6.20 7.30 -7.42
C LYS A 69 7.52 7.49 -6.68
N GLU A 70 7.55 7.27 -5.37
CA GLU A 70 8.77 7.34 -4.57
C GLU A 70 9.81 6.33 -5.04
N THR A 71 9.38 5.11 -5.38
CA THR A 71 10.25 4.05 -5.90
C THR A 71 10.88 4.44 -7.22
N VAL A 72 10.07 4.93 -8.17
CA VAL A 72 10.57 5.41 -9.48
C VAL A 72 11.53 6.57 -9.29
N LYS A 73 11.19 7.55 -8.45
CA LYS A 73 12.06 8.69 -8.16
C LYS A 73 13.41 8.24 -7.58
N MET A 74 13.40 7.33 -6.62
CA MET A 74 14.62 6.77 -6.03
C MET A 74 15.45 6.02 -7.08
N GLN A 75 14.80 5.29 -7.99
CA GLN A 75 15.47 4.62 -9.10
C GLN A 75 16.15 5.62 -10.04
N ASP A 76 15.46 6.70 -10.44
CA ASP A 76 16.00 7.73 -11.32
C ASP A 76 17.20 8.45 -10.69
N GLU A 77 17.12 8.78 -9.40
CA GLU A 77 18.23 9.34 -8.63
C GLU A 77 19.43 8.39 -8.60
N ASN A 78 19.18 7.09 -8.41
CA ASN A 78 20.23 6.07 -8.41
C ASN A 78 20.87 5.90 -9.78
N VAL A 79 20.07 5.86 -10.86
CA VAL A 79 20.57 5.78 -12.24
C VAL A 79 21.42 6.99 -12.59
N THR A 80 21.01 8.19 -12.16
CA THR A 80 21.78 9.42 -12.36
C THR A 80 23.14 9.33 -11.67
N LYS A 81 23.17 8.98 -10.38
CA LYS A 81 24.42 8.80 -9.61
C LYS A 81 25.33 7.73 -10.20
N LEU A 82 24.77 6.61 -10.64
CA LEU A 82 25.53 5.55 -11.32
C LEU A 82 26.13 6.06 -12.64
N SER A 83 25.38 6.83 -13.42
CA SER A 83 25.85 7.37 -14.69
C SER A 83 27.00 8.35 -14.50
N GLU A 84 26.96 9.18 -13.45
CA GLU A 84 28.07 10.06 -13.06
C GLU A 84 29.32 9.25 -12.67
N GLU A 85 29.13 8.19 -11.88
CA GLU A 85 30.22 7.31 -11.45
C GLU A 85 30.85 6.56 -12.63
N ILE A 86 30.02 6.03 -13.54
CA ILE A 86 30.47 5.37 -14.78
C ILE A 86 31.26 6.36 -15.65
N SER A 87 30.76 7.59 -15.82
CA SER A 87 31.45 8.62 -16.60
C SER A 87 32.81 8.94 -16.00
N ARG A 88 32.87 9.12 -14.68
CA ARG A 88 34.12 9.35 -13.95
C ARG A 88 35.14 8.22 -14.14
N LEU A 89 34.69 6.97 -14.01
CA LEU A 89 35.55 5.81 -14.22
C LEU A 89 36.02 5.71 -15.68
N SER A 90 35.15 6.02 -16.64
CA SER A 90 35.49 6.04 -18.07
C SER A 90 36.56 7.08 -18.40
N ASP A 91 36.48 8.27 -17.80
CA ASP A 91 37.50 9.31 -17.94
C ASP A 91 38.85 8.86 -17.36
N LEU A 92 38.82 8.22 -16.19
CA LEU A 92 40.03 7.69 -15.55
C LEU A 92 40.67 6.57 -16.38
N ILE A 93 39.88 5.62 -16.88
CA ILE A 93 40.35 4.55 -17.76
C ILE A 93 41.00 5.17 -18.99
N SER A 94 40.33 6.11 -19.64
CA SER A 94 40.84 6.81 -20.82
C SER A 94 42.16 7.55 -20.54
N GLU A 95 42.32 8.15 -19.36
CA GLU A 95 43.57 8.79 -18.95
C GLU A 95 44.70 7.76 -18.80
N ILE A 96 44.44 6.65 -18.12
CA ILE A 96 45.42 5.58 -17.92
C ILE A 96 45.83 4.96 -19.25
N GLU A 97 44.86 4.64 -20.12
CA GLU A 97 45.12 4.09 -21.46
C GLU A 97 46.01 5.03 -22.29
N LYS A 98 45.73 6.33 -22.30
CA LYS A 98 46.57 7.33 -22.99
C LYS A 98 47.98 7.37 -22.44
N LYS A 99 48.14 7.32 -21.12
CA LYS A 99 49.47 7.30 -20.48
C LYS A 99 50.25 6.04 -20.83
N CYS A 100 49.61 4.88 -20.89
CA CYS A 100 50.25 3.62 -21.30
C CYS A 100 50.78 3.64 -22.73
N GLN A 101 50.30 4.54 -23.60
CA GLN A 101 50.81 4.74 -24.96
C GLN A 101 51.99 5.73 -25.03
N GLN A 102 52.35 6.42 -23.95
CA GLN A 102 53.45 7.38 -23.92
C GLN A 102 54.83 6.68 -23.91
N PRO A 103 55.90 7.37 -24.37
CA PRO A 103 57.26 6.88 -24.21
C PRO A 103 57.60 6.59 -22.74
N ILE A 104 58.37 5.53 -22.49
CA ILE A 104 58.71 5.03 -21.14
C ILE A 104 59.23 6.12 -20.19
N SER A 105 60.01 7.08 -20.70
CA SER A 105 60.55 8.18 -19.90
C SER A 105 59.47 9.13 -19.35
N GLU A 106 58.42 9.41 -20.13
CA GLU A 106 57.30 10.27 -19.73
C GLU A 106 56.32 9.49 -18.83
N PHE A 107 56.03 8.24 -19.20
CA PHE A 107 55.15 7.36 -18.44
C PHE A 107 55.57 7.19 -16.98
N LEU A 108 56.86 6.92 -16.73
CA LEU A 108 57.37 6.68 -15.38
C LEU A 108 57.29 7.92 -14.46
N GLN A 109 57.29 9.12 -15.02
CA GLN A 109 57.13 10.37 -14.27
C GLN A 109 55.65 10.64 -13.94
N ASP A 110 54.76 10.32 -14.88
CA ASP A 110 53.34 10.67 -14.84
C ASP A 110 52.43 9.63 -14.20
N ILE A 111 52.83 8.35 -14.17
CA ILE A 111 51.99 7.27 -13.63
C ILE A 111 51.87 7.34 -12.10
N LYS A 112 52.90 7.84 -11.41
CA LYS A 112 52.95 7.90 -9.94
C LYS A 112 51.94 8.89 -9.36
N SER A 113 51.73 10.02 -10.04
CA SER A 113 50.74 11.04 -9.65
C SER A 113 49.32 10.59 -9.93
N THR A 114 49.08 9.95 -11.09
CA THR A 114 47.78 9.33 -11.43
C THR A 114 47.42 8.21 -10.47
N TRP A 115 48.38 7.34 -10.11
CA TRP A 115 48.16 6.27 -9.13
C TRP A 115 47.83 6.80 -7.73
N SER A 116 48.54 7.83 -7.28
CA SER A 116 48.27 8.45 -5.98
C SER A 116 46.88 9.07 -5.92
N ARG A 117 46.43 9.67 -7.03
CA ARG A 117 45.05 10.18 -7.17
C ARG A 117 44.05 9.02 -7.16
N TYR A 118 44.27 7.95 -7.93
CA TYR A 118 43.39 6.77 -7.92
C TYR A 118 43.22 6.19 -6.51
N VAL A 119 44.32 5.94 -5.79
CA VAL A 119 44.29 5.38 -4.44
C VAL A 119 43.56 6.28 -3.45
N ALA A 120 43.70 7.61 -3.56
CA ALA A 120 42.93 8.53 -2.73
C ALA A 120 41.42 8.51 -3.02
N HIS A 121 41.03 8.15 -4.25
CA HIS A 121 39.64 8.08 -4.68
C HIS A 121 39.01 6.69 -4.43
N SER A 122 39.78 5.61 -4.49
CA SER A 122 39.31 4.24 -4.23
C SER A 122 39.04 3.97 -2.75
N HIS A 123 39.72 4.68 -1.84
CA HIS A 123 39.50 4.59 -0.40
C HIS A 123 38.41 5.56 0.12
N SER A 124 37.85 6.41 -0.75
CA SER A 124 36.72 7.28 -0.40
C SER A 124 35.47 6.70 -1.05
N PRO A 125 34.55 6.09 -0.28
CA PRO A 125 33.35 5.49 -0.87
C PRO A 125 32.54 6.58 -1.58
N SER A 126 32.27 6.38 -2.87
CA SER A 126 31.37 7.21 -3.66
C SER A 126 30.08 7.45 -2.87
N GLN A 127 29.53 8.68 -2.93
CA GLN A 127 28.29 9.02 -2.22
C GLN A 127 27.13 8.08 -2.59
N TYR A 128 27.21 7.48 -3.78
CA TYR A 128 26.33 6.41 -4.22
C TYR A 128 26.34 5.20 -3.27
N TRP A 129 27.50 4.58 -3.02
CA TRP A 129 27.61 3.37 -2.18
C TRP A 129 27.22 3.62 -0.72
N LYS A 130 27.48 4.84 -0.22
CA LYS A 130 27.02 5.27 1.12
C LYS A 130 25.49 5.34 1.20
N GLY A 131 24.81 5.71 0.11
CA GLY A 131 23.36 5.86 0.06
C GLY A 131 22.57 4.54 0.00
N ILE A 132 23.18 3.45 -0.47
CA ILE A 132 22.53 2.13 -0.60
C ILE A 132 22.93 1.12 0.47
N GLY A 133 23.71 1.53 1.48
CA GLY A 133 24.06 0.69 2.64
C GLY A 133 25.15 -0.35 2.38
N CYS A 134 25.78 -0.37 1.21
CA CYS A 134 26.90 -1.25 0.89
C CYS A 134 28.21 -0.64 1.41
N TRP A 135 28.63 -1.06 2.62
CA TRP A 135 29.94 -0.72 3.18
C TRP A 135 30.90 -1.91 3.16
N GLY A 136 32.09 -1.68 2.58
CA GLY A 136 33.36 -2.16 3.12
C GLY A 136 33.82 -3.59 2.81
N SER A 137 32.93 -4.56 2.55
CA SER A 137 33.38 -5.97 2.44
C SER A 137 33.02 -6.67 1.12
N ASP A 138 32.05 -6.16 0.36
CA ASP A 138 31.60 -6.84 -0.87
C ASP A 138 32.42 -6.49 -2.12
N PHE A 139 33.20 -5.40 -2.08
CA PHE A 139 33.98 -4.93 -3.23
C PHE A 139 35.38 -5.56 -3.31
N GLU A 140 35.88 -6.10 -2.20
CA GLU A 140 37.25 -6.64 -2.10
C GLU A 140 37.40 -8.02 -2.78
N GLY A 141 36.29 -8.67 -3.15
CA GLY A 141 36.28 -9.96 -3.83
C GLY A 141 36.40 -9.92 -5.36
N TYR A 142 36.49 -8.75 -5.99
CA TYR A 142 36.45 -8.61 -7.46
C TYR A 142 37.76 -8.16 -8.12
N LEU A 143 38.82 -7.86 -7.36
CA LEU A 143 40.09 -7.35 -7.89
C LEU A 143 41.26 -8.35 -7.83
N ASP A 144 41.01 -9.62 -7.47
CA ASP A 144 42.02 -10.67 -7.33
C ASP A 144 41.93 -11.79 -8.39
N THR A 145 41.51 -11.44 -9.62
CA THR A 145 41.62 -12.29 -10.83
C THR A 145 42.10 -11.46 -12.01
#